data_AF-A0A176FQ11-F1
#
_entry.id   AF-A0A176FQ11-F1
#
_cell.length_a   1.000
_cell.length_b   1.000
_cell.length_c   1.000
_cell.angle_alpha   90.00
_cell.angle_beta   90.00
_cell.angle_gamma   90.00
#
_symmetry.space_group_name_H-M   'P 1'
#
loop_
_entity.id
_entity.type
_entity.pdbx_description
1 polymer ?
#
loop_
_entity_poly.entity_id
_entity_poly.type
_entity_poly.pdbx_seq_one_letter_code
_entity_poly.pdbx_strand_id
1 'polypeptide(L)'
;MAHQHRSYLTLIEPDNSLGPDLATDWEATPNAAEWTFELNRKATFHSGRAVTSKDVIASLNHHRGDTSNSSAKSLLTDVDDIVADGDHTVVVKLLRGNADLPWLMTDYHLAICPARDDGTIDWESGDGCGPFKIERGEFGVQWELTRHDGWHLEGPYFDKLELVVFNDPIARETALLSGDVDAISLVELKNLKTLEQRTDIEIDNVPSGAAITLPMHCDVNFR
;
A
#
# COMPACT_ATOMS: atom_id res chain seq x y z
N MET A 1 -5.03 -2.83 5.65
CA MET A 1 -3.94 -2.80 6.65
C MET A 1 -2.64 -2.26 6.07
N ALA A 2 -2.21 -2.72 4.87
CA ALA A 2 -0.91 -2.36 4.32
C ALA A 2 -0.68 -0.83 4.26
N HIS A 3 -1.57 -0.06 3.61
CA HIS A 3 -1.48 1.40 3.55
C HIS A 3 -1.73 2.14 4.89
N GLN A 4 -2.28 1.48 5.91
CA GLN A 4 -2.40 2.08 7.25
C GLN A 4 -1.07 1.98 8.02
N HIS A 5 -0.28 0.93 7.77
CA HIS A 5 0.92 0.62 8.53
C HIS A 5 2.22 0.94 7.78
N ARG A 6 2.23 0.77 6.47
CA ARG A 6 3.36 1.02 5.57
C ARG A 6 3.08 2.23 4.69
N SER A 7 4.15 2.87 4.21
CA SER A 7 4.11 3.84 3.13
C SER A 7 4.83 3.30 1.89
N TYR A 8 4.55 3.95 0.77
CA TYR A 8 4.96 3.62 -0.59
C TYR A 8 5.66 4.83 -1.20
N LEU A 9 6.27 4.67 -2.39
CA LEU A 9 6.87 5.83 -3.06
C LEU A 9 5.81 6.82 -3.52
N THR A 10 4.71 6.31 -4.09
CA THR A 10 3.57 7.09 -4.56
C THR A 10 2.27 6.46 -4.03
N LEU A 11 1.16 7.19 -4.10
CA LEU A 11 -0.16 6.70 -3.70
C LEU A 11 -1.23 7.04 -4.74
N ILE A 12 -2.37 6.36 -4.64
CA ILE A 12 -3.58 6.70 -5.39
C ILE A 12 -4.46 7.58 -4.53
N GLU A 13 -4.75 8.78 -5.02
CA GLU A 13 -5.59 9.77 -4.35
C GLU A 13 -7.08 9.38 -4.42
N PRO A 14 -7.95 9.96 -3.56
CA PRO A 14 -9.38 9.68 -3.57
C PRO A 14 -10.09 9.94 -4.92
N ASP A 15 -9.53 10.82 -5.75
CA ASP A 15 -10.05 11.10 -7.10
C ASP A 15 -9.49 10.16 -8.19
N ASN A 16 -8.73 9.13 -7.79
CA ASN A 16 -7.99 8.18 -8.62
C ASN A 16 -6.84 8.79 -9.43
N SER A 17 -6.38 9.99 -9.08
CA SER A 17 -5.11 10.51 -9.59
C SER A 17 -3.92 9.90 -8.84
N LEU A 18 -2.74 10.00 -9.44
CA LEU A 18 -1.49 9.63 -8.78
C LEU A 18 -1.03 10.79 -7.89
N GLY A 19 -0.77 10.51 -6.62
CA GLY A 19 -0.36 11.48 -5.62
C GLY A 19 0.91 11.09 -4.86
N PRO A 20 1.45 12.02 -4.07
CA PRO A 20 2.68 11.82 -3.30
C PRO A 20 2.46 10.96 -2.06
N ASP A 21 3.45 10.11 -1.75
CA ASP A 21 3.59 9.48 -0.42
C ASP A 21 4.98 9.76 0.14
N LEU A 22 5.90 8.80 0.07
CA LEU A 22 7.29 9.05 0.44
C LEU A 22 7.99 9.91 -0.61
N ALA A 23 7.63 9.82 -1.88
CA ALA A 23 8.07 10.76 -2.90
C ALA A 23 7.13 11.97 -2.92
N THR A 24 7.67 13.17 -2.69
CA THR A 24 6.94 14.43 -2.80
C THR A 24 6.84 14.94 -4.23
N ASP A 25 7.78 14.53 -5.09
CA ASP A 25 7.82 14.88 -6.50
C ASP A 25 8.58 13.80 -7.28
N TRP A 26 8.33 13.72 -8.59
CA TRP A 26 9.11 12.87 -9.49
C TRP A 26 9.07 13.37 -10.93
N GLU A 27 10.18 13.16 -11.63
CA GLU A 27 10.31 13.53 -13.04
C GLU A 27 10.96 12.43 -13.86
N ALA A 28 10.67 12.43 -15.15
CA ALA A 28 11.24 11.51 -16.11
C ALA A 28 12.10 12.23 -17.14
N THR A 29 13.14 11.55 -17.60
CA THR A 29 13.78 11.88 -18.87
C THR A 29 12.77 11.81 -20.03
N PRO A 30 12.96 12.52 -21.16
CA PRO A 30 11.97 12.58 -22.24
C PRO A 30 11.53 11.24 -22.85
N ASN A 31 12.35 10.19 -22.71
CA ASN A 31 12.04 8.84 -23.18
C ASN A 31 11.50 7.92 -22.06
N ALA A 32 11.22 8.46 -20.87
CA ALA A 32 10.78 7.75 -19.67
C ALA A 32 11.67 6.57 -19.25
N ALA A 33 12.97 6.62 -19.57
CA ALA A 33 13.93 5.56 -19.25
C ALA A 33 14.68 5.79 -17.94
N GLU A 34 14.62 7.00 -17.38
CA GLU A 34 15.18 7.34 -16.08
C GLU A 34 14.17 8.22 -15.35
N TRP A 35 13.86 7.85 -14.10
CA TRP A 35 12.93 8.53 -13.22
C TRP A 35 13.64 8.94 -11.94
N THR A 36 13.52 10.21 -11.57
CA THR A 36 14.05 10.76 -10.32
C THR A 36 12.90 11.02 -9.36
N PHE A 37 12.97 10.47 -8.15
CA PHE A 37 12.00 10.64 -7.07
C PHE A 37 12.62 11.42 -5.92
N GLU A 38 12.01 12.54 -5.54
CA GLU A 38 12.39 13.36 -4.39
C GLU A 38 11.64 12.91 -3.15
N LEU A 39 12.36 12.47 -2.12
CA LEU A 39 11.79 11.90 -0.90
C LEU A 39 11.44 12.97 0.14
N ASN A 40 10.34 12.75 0.84
CA ASN A 40 9.87 13.57 1.94
C ASN A 40 10.88 13.52 3.10
N ARG A 41 11.57 14.63 3.33
CA ARG A 41 12.61 14.75 4.38
C ARG A 41 12.06 14.60 5.81
N LYS A 42 10.74 14.68 5.99
CA LYS A 42 10.07 14.47 7.28
C LYS A 42 9.64 13.02 7.50
N ALA A 43 9.75 12.16 6.49
CA ALA A 43 9.33 10.76 6.61
C ALA A 43 10.18 10.02 7.64
N THR A 44 9.51 9.37 8.58
CA THR A 44 10.11 8.52 9.60
C THR A 44 9.45 7.16 9.61
N PHE A 45 10.20 6.16 10.03
CA PHE A 45 9.64 4.90 10.49
C PHE A 45 8.97 5.09 11.86
N HIS A 46 8.18 4.11 12.28
CA HIS A 46 7.48 4.09 13.55
C HIS A 46 8.45 4.11 14.74
N SER A 47 9.66 3.59 14.56
CA SER A 47 10.80 3.71 15.47
C SER A 47 11.37 5.13 15.63
N GLY A 48 11.00 6.06 14.76
CA GLY A 48 11.52 7.43 14.71
C GLY A 48 12.78 7.60 13.84
N ARG A 49 13.32 6.51 13.26
CA ARG A 49 14.41 6.60 12.29
C ARG A 49 13.91 7.28 11.00
N ALA A 50 14.71 8.16 10.42
CA ALA A 50 14.38 8.78 9.13
C ALA A 50 14.32 7.73 8.01
N VAL A 51 13.37 7.89 7.08
CA VAL A 51 13.33 7.15 5.82
C VAL A 51 14.32 7.80 4.84
N THR A 52 15.15 6.99 4.19
CA THR A 52 16.17 7.45 3.25
C THR A 52 16.11 6.71 1.92
N SER A 53 16.84 7.19 0.92
CA SER A 53 17.03 6.53 -0.38
C SER A 53 17.50 5.09 -0.24
N LYS A 54 18.30 4.76 0.79
CA LYS A 54 18.75 3.39 1.08
C LYS A 54 17.60 2.45 1.39
N ASP A 55 16.61 2.90 2.15
CA ASP A 55 15.44 2.11 2.51
C ASP A 55 14.58 1.82 1.27
N VAL A 56 14.40 2.82 0.41
CA VAL A 56 13.68 2.67 -0.87
C VAL A 56 14.41 1.68 -1.78
N ILE A 57 15.72 1.85 -1.98
CA ILE A 57 16.53 0.99 -2.85
C ILE A 57 16.49 -0.46 -2.36
N ALA A 58 16.70 -0.68 -1.05
CA ALA A 58 16.64 -2.02 -0.46
C ALA A 58 15.26 -2.67 -0.67
N SER A 59 14.19 -1.90 -0.45
CA SER A 59 12.81 -2.37 -0.60
C SER A 59 12.49 -2.77 -2.04
N LEU A 60 12.84 -1.94 -3.03
CA LEU A 60 12.62 -2.29 -4.44
C LEU A 60 13.50 -3.47 -4.88
N ASN A 61 14.75 -3.54 -4.43
CA ASN A 61 15.67 -4.63 -4.77
C ASN A 61 15.27 -5.97 -4.14
N HIS A 62 14.54 -5.98 -3.03
CA HIS A 62 13.98 -7.19 -2.43
C HIS A 62 13.16 -8.01 -3.44
N HIS A 63 12.48 -7.35 -4.37
CA HIS A 63 11.62 -7.99 -5.37
C HIS A 63 12.35 -8.39 -6.66
N ARG A 64 13.55 -7.86 -6.92
CA ARG A 64 14.23 -7.95 -8.24
C ARG A 64 15.22 -9.10 -8.39
N GLY A 65 15.77 -9.64 -7.29
CA GLY A 65 16.83 -10.66 -7.35
C GLY A 65 16.43 -11.94 -8.10
N ASP A 66 17.40 -12.63 -8.70
CA ASP A 66 17.18 -13.86 -9.48
C ASP A 66 16.42 -14.94 -8.71
N THR A 67 16.69 -15.07 -7.42
CA THR A 67 16.04 -16.01 -6.49
C THR A 67 14.78 -15.46 -5.82
N SER A 68 14.39 -14.22 -6.11
CA SER A 68 13.18 -13.62 -5.53
C SER A 68 11.93 -14.33 -6.05
N ASN A 69 11.09 -14.77 -5.10
CA ASN A 69 9.76 -15.34 -5.32
C ASN A 69 8.64 -14.29 -5.13
N SER A 70 9.01 -13.00 -5.14
CA SER A 70 8.06 -11.90 -5.00
C SER A 70 7.01 -11.90 -6.12
N SER A 71 5.74 -11.78 -5.76
CA SER A 71 4.64 -11.55 -6.71
C SER A 71 4.78 -10.23 -7.47
N ALA A 72 5.50 -9.26 -6.92
CA ALA A 72 5.81 -7.99 -7.60
C ALA A 72 7.05 -8.04 -8.49
N LYS A 73 7.77 -9.18 -8.58
CA LYS A 73 8.99 -9.30 -9.39
C LYS A 73 8.75 -8.90 -10.84
N SER A 74 7.63 -9.34 -11.43
CA SER A 74 7.25 -9.02 -12.81
C SER A 74 7.00 -7.53 -13.04
N LEU A 75 6.65 -6.76 -12.01
CA LEU A 75 6.42 -5.31 -12.11
C LEU A 75 7.75 -4.55 -12.26
N LEU A 76 8.87 -5.15 -11.84
CA LEU A 76 10.19 -4.51 -11.80
C LEU A 76 11.20 -5.12 -12.79
N THR A 77 10.74 -5.98 -13.72
CA THR A 77 11.64 -6.65 -14.69
C THR A 77 12.34 -5.68 -15.63
N ASP A 78 11.70 -4.55 -15.94
CA ASP A 78 12.27 -3.53 -16.81
C ASP A 78 13.19 -2.55 -16.06
N VAL A 79 13.29 -2.65 -14.72
CA VAL A 79 14.24 -1.84 -13.95
C VAL A 79 15.63 -2.41 -14.16
N ASP A 80 16.54 -1.60 -14.68
CA ASP A 80 17.96 -1.90 -14.86
C ASP A 80 18.73 -1.66 -13.56
N ASP A 81 18.60 -0.45 -13.00
CA ASP A 81 19.32 -0.05 -11.78
C ASP A 81 18.51 0.94 -10.93
N ILE A 82 18.83 1.02 -9.63
CA ILE A 82 18.22 1.96 -8.70
C ILE A 82 19.36 2.57 -7.87
N VAL A 83 19.59 3.87 -8.07
CA VAL A 83 20.72 4.57 -7.46
C VAL A 83 20.24 5.68 -6.54
N ALA A 84 21.00 5.92 -5.48
CA ALA A 84 20.80 7.06 -4.60
C ALA A 84 21.56 8.27 -5.16
N ASP A 85 20.89 9.43 -5.22
CA ASP A 85 21.55 10.73 -5.37
C ASP A 85 21.47 11.50 -4.05
N GLY A 86 22.23 11.02 -3.06
CA GLY A 86 22.10 11.45 -1.67
C GLY A 86 20.95 10.75 -0.92
N ASP A 87 20.65 11.22 0.29
CA ASP A 87 19.76 10.51 1.22
C ASP A 87 18.27 10.65 0.89
N HIS A 88 17.89 11.62 0.05
CA HIS A 88 16.49 11.96 -0.23
C HIS A 88 16.16 12.02 -1.73
N THR A 89 17.01 11.46 -2.59
CA THR A 89 16.73 11.36 -4.01
C THR A 89 17.04 9.94 -4.48
N VAL A 90 16.09 9.34 -5.18
CA VAL A 90 16.20 7.99 -5.74
C VAL A 90 16.02 8.07 -7.25
N VAL A 91 16.98 7.54 -8.00
CA VAL A 91 16.92 7.49 -9.45
C VAL A 91 16.73 6.04 -9.90
N VAL A 92 15.63 5.77 -10.59
CA VAL A 92 15.30 4.46 -11.15
C VAL A 92 15.59 4.49 -12.65
N LYS A 93 16.50 3.61 -13.09
CA LYS A 93 16.87 3.44 -14.51
C LYS A 93 16.19 2.22 -15.08
N LEU A 94 15.65 2.35 -16.28
CA LEU A 94 14.89 1.31 -16.96
C LEU A 94 15.60 0.84 -18.23
N LEU A 95 15.50 -0.45 -18.52
CA LEU A 95 15.95 -1.06 -19.78
C LEU A 95 15.18 -0.49 -20.99
N ARG A 96 13.93 -0.09 -20.75
CA ARG A 96 13.02 0.49 -21.75
C ARG A 96 12.17 1.55 -21.08
N GLY A 97 11.85 2.61 -21.82
CA GLY A 97 11.00 3.69 -21.32
C GLY A 97 9.63 3.19 -20.88
N ASN A 98 9.22 3.53 -19.65
CA ASN A 98 7.91 3.21 -19.11
C ASN A 98 7.31 4.43 -18.41
N ALA A 99 6.23 4.97 -18.98
CA ALA A 99 5.51 6.11 -18.42
C ALA A 99 4.74 5.76 -17.12
N ASP A 100 4.46 4.48 -16.92
CA ASP A 100 3.62 4.00 -15.81
C ASP A 100 4.44 3.68 -14.56
N LEU A 101 5.77 3.86 -14.56
CA LEU A 101 6.61 3.51 -13.40
C LEU A 101 6.11 4.15 -12.09
N PRO A 102 5.75 5.45 -12.03
CA PRO A 102 5.20 6.03 -10.81
C PRO A 102 3.86 5.41 -10.37
N TRP A 103 3.05 4.89 -11.29
CA TRP A 103 1.83 4.14 -10.94
C TRP A 103 2.14 2.75 -10.39
N LEU A 104 3.18 2.09 -10.90
CA LEU A 104 3.62 0.80 -10.35
C LEU A 104 4.07 0.93 -8.89
N MET A 105 4.61 2.09 -8.51
CA MET A 105 5.11 2.36 -7.16
C MET A 105 4.00 2.42 -6.09
N THR A 106 2.71 2.42 -6.48
CA THR A 106 1.58 2.33 -5.56
C THR A 106 1.24 0.88 -5.19
N ASP A 107 1.84 -0.12 -5.84
CA ASP A 107 1.50 -1.52 -5.64
C ASP A 107 1.76 -1.96 -4.20
N TYR A 108 0.78 -2.63 -3.59
CA TYR A 108 0.78 -2.96 -2.17
C TYR A 108 1.96 -3.84 -1.73
N HIS A 109 2.61 -4.56 -2.66
CA HIS A 109 3.83 -5.32 -2.37
C HIS A 109 5.08 -4.45 -2.20
N LEU A 110 5.13 -3.29 -2.87
CA LEU A 110 6.31 -2.40 -2.92
C LEU A 110 6.39 -1.45 -1.72
N ALA A 111 5.95 -1.92 -0.55
CA ALA A 111 5.99 -1.18 0.70
C ALA A 111 7.44 -0.90 1.14
N ILE A 112 7.71 0.32 1.61
CA ILE A 112 9.05 0.69 2.06
C ILE A 112 9.29 0.16 3.48
N CYS A 113 10.38 -0.60 3.61
CA CYS A 113 10.82 -1.24 4.84
C CYS A 113 12.21 -0.74 5.23
N PRO A 114 12.60 -0.86 6.52
CA PRO A 114 13.94 -0.55 6.95
C PRO A 114 15.01 -1.33 6.19
N ALA A 115 16.02 -0.64 5.66
CA ALA A 115 17.20 -1.29 5.13
C ALA A 115 18.08 -1.85 6.25
N ARG A 116 18.68 -3.01 6.01
CA ARG A 116 19.80 -3.56 6.77
C ARG A 116 21.12 -3.14 6.13
N ASP A 117 22.20 -3.23 6.88
CA ASP A 117 23.56 -2.88 6.41
C ASP A 117 24.02 -3.73 5.22
N ASP A 118 23.45 -4.93 5.04
CA ASP A 118 23.74 -5.84 3.93
C ASP A 118 22.91 -5.55 2.66
N GLY A 119 22.09 -4.49 2.67
CA GLY A 119 21.23 -4.10 1.55
C GLY A 119 19.90 -4.85 1.46
N THR A 120 19.61 -5.77 2.38
CA THR A 120 18.29 -6.41 2.51
C THR A 120 17.32 -5.55 3.31
N ILE A 121 16.05 -5.96 3.39
CA ILE A 121 15.04 -5.27 4.21
C ILE A 121 14.67 -6.03 5.48
N ASP A 122 14.45 -5.29 6.56
CA ASP A 122 13.93 -5.78 7.82
C ASP A 122 12.40 -5.74 7.90
N TRP A 123 11.76 -6.52 7.02
CA TRP A 123 10.30 -6.61 6.97
C TRP A 123 9.70 -7.28 8.23
N GLU A 124 10.46 -8.18 8.86
CA GLU A 124 10.05 -9.00 10.03
C GLU A 124 9.89 -8.16 11.30
N SER A 125 10.65 -7.06 11.42
CA SER A 125 10.53 -6.14 12.56
C SER A 125 9.12 -5.54 12.73
N GLY A 126 8.36 -5.47 11.64
CA GLY A 126 7.11 -4.71 11.61
C GLY A 126 7.29 -3.21 11.78
N ASP A 127 8.50 -2.66 11.67
CA ASP A 127 8.72 -1.21 11.71
C ASP A 127 8.28 -0.61 10.37
N GLY A 128 7.11 0.02 10.37
CA GLY A 128 6.48 0.65 9.22
C GLY A 128 6.76 2.15 9.17
N CYS A 129 6.29 2.81 8.12
CA CYS A 129 6.36 4.27 7.96
C CYS A 129 5.01 4.89 7.60
N GLY A 130 3.93 4.12 7.71
CA GLY A 130 2.55 4.57 7.46
C GLY A 130 1.94 5.36 8.62
N PRO A 131 0.67 5.76 8.50
CA PRO A 131 -0.03 6.62 9.47
C PRO A 131 -0.33 5.98 10.83
N PHE A 132 -0.28 4.65 10.94
CA PHE A 132 -0.61 3.92 12.17
C PHE A 132 0.41 2.80 12.47
N LYS A 133 0.81 2.70 13.74
CA LYS A 133 1.74 1.69 14.27
C LYS A 133 0.97 0.48 14.76
N ILE A 134 1.46 -0.73 14.51
CA ILE A 134 0.83 -1.94 15.05
C ILE A 134 1.27 -2.08 16.52
N GLU A 135 0.31 -2.12 17.44
CA GLU A 135 0.56 -2.40 18.86
C GLU A 135 0.47 -3.90 19.16
N ARG A 136 -0.56 -4.53 18.62
CA ARG A 136 -0.80 -5.97 18.73
C ARG A 136 -1.68 -6.47 17.61
N GLY A 137 -1.54 -7.74 17.28
CA GLY A 137 -2.44 -8.38 16.33
C GLY A 137 -2.36 -9.88 16.38
N GLU A 138 -3.45 -10.49 15.95
CA GLU A 138 -3.58 -11.93 15.76
C GLU A 138 -4.11 -12.16 14.35
N PHE A 139 -3.35 -12.93 13.56
CA PHE A 139 -3.67 -13.20 12.17
C PHE A 139 -5.06 -13.82 12.05
N GLY A 140 -5.89 -13.24 11.19
CA GLY A 140 -7.26 -13.70 10.96
C GLY A 140 -8.25 -13.38 12.08
N VAL A 141 -7.84 -12.66 13.13
CA VAL A 141 -8.71 -12.30 14.26
C VAL A 141 -8.86 -10.79 14.39
N GLN A 142 -7.81 -10.08 14.81
CA GLN A 142 -7.88 -8.64 15.05
C GLN A 142 -6.50 -7.98 15.05
N TRP A 143 -6.48 -6.67 14.79
CA TRP A 143 -5.29 -5.83 14.87
C TRP A 143 -5.62 -4.51 15.55
N GLU A 144 -4.77 -4.10 16.47
CA GLU A 144 -4.86 -2.80 17.14
C GLU A 144 -3.68 -1.94 16.72
N LEU A 145 -4.00 -0.74 16.27
CA LEU A 145 -3.03 0.22 15.79
C LEU A 145 -3.20 1.57 16.47
N THR A 146 -2.10 2.25 16.74
CA THR A 146 -2.05 3.61 17.31
C THR A 146 -1.53 4.60 16.28
N ARG A 147 -1.93 5.87 16.40
CA ARG A 147 -1.47 6.91 15.48
C ARG A 147 0.07 7.04 15.47
N HIS A 148 0.63 7.20 14.28
CA HIS A 148 2.00 7.66 14.08
C HIS A 148 2.03 9.19 14.15
N ASP A 149 2.25 9.74 15.35
CA ASP A 149 2.33 11.19 15.53
C ASP A 149 3.46 11.79 14.69
N GLY A 150 3.11 12.80 13.88
CA GLY A 150 4.06 13.45 12.97
C GLY A 150 4.29 12.73 11.64
N TRP A 151 3.42 11.77 11.26
CA TRP A 151 3.44 11.16 9.92
C TRP A 151 3.51 12.23 8.81
N HIS A 152 4.21 11.88 7.72
CA HIS A 152 4.71 12.86 6.74
C HIS A 152 3.66 13.42 5.79
N LEU A 153 2.43 12.92 5.83
CA LEU A 153 1.24 13.46 5.15
C LEU A 153 0.17 13.87 6.17
N GLU A 154 -0.91 14.47 5.67
CA GLU A 154 -2.13 14.68 6.44
C GLU A 154 -2.97 13.40 6.49
N GLY A 155 -3.72 13.17 7.58
CA GLY A 155 -4.76 12.13 7.55
C GLY A 155 -5.00 11.25 8.78
N PRO A 156 -4.05 10.97 9.71
CA PRO A 156 -4.41 10.14 10.86
C PRO A 156 -5.22 10.96 11.87
N TYR A 157 -6.54 11.04 11.65
CA TYR A 157 -7.48 11.80 12.48
C TYR A 157 -7.88 11.07 13.77
N PHE A 158 -7.72 9.75 13.80
CA PHE A 158 -8.04 8.92 14.96
C PHE A 158 -6.79 8.62 15.79
N ASP A 159 -6.95 8.48 17.11
CA ASP A 159 -5.86 8.08 18.00
C ASP A 159 -5.55 6.58 17.90
N LYS A 160 -6.57 5.76 17.63
CA LYS A 160 -6.50 4.30 17.56
C LYS A 160 -7.37 3.77 16.42
N LEU A 161 -6.93 2.68 15.80
CA LEU A 161 -7.73 1.85 14.90
C LEU A 161 -7.78 0.42 15.43
N GLU A 162 -8.97 -0.19 15.36
CA GLU A 162 -9.18 -1.61 15.63
C GLU A 162 -9.73 -2.26 14.36
N LEU A 163 -8.97 -3.20 13.79
CA LEU A 163 -9.36 -3.95 12.60
C LEU A 163 -9.76 -5.35 13.01
N VAL A 164 -11.07 -5.63 13.04
CA VAL A 164 -11.61 -6.93 13.40
C VAL A 164 -11.98 -7.74 12.15
N VAL A 165 -11.62 -9.01 12.12
CA VAL A 165 -11.84 -9.89 10.97
C VAL A 165 -13.16 -10.63 11.11
N PHE A 166 -14.12 -10.28 10.25
CA PHE A 166 -15.37 -11.03 10.09
C PHE A 166 -15.43 -11.66 8.70
N ASN A 167 -15.19 -12.97 8.63
CA ASN A 167 -15.27 -13.73 7.37
C ASN A 167 -16.72 -13.96 6.93
N ASP A 168 -17.64 -14.15 7.88
CA ASP A 168 -19.06 -14.30 7.60
C ASP A 168 -19.71 -12.92 7.39
N PRO A 169 -20.39 -12.68 6.25
CA PRO A 169 -21.00 -11.39 5.96
C PRO A 169 -22.16 -11.05 6.90
N ILE A 170 -22.90 -12.04 7.40
CA ILE A 170 -24.03 -11.80 8.33
C ILE A 170 -23.48 -11.35 9.69
N ALA A 171 -22.42 -11.99 10.19
CA ALA A 171 -21.75 -11.58 11.41
C ALA A 171 -21.19 -10.15 11.29
N ARG A 172 -20.56 -9.81 10.15
CA ARG A 172 -20.04 -8.47 9.88
C ARG A 172 -21.13 -7.39 9.91
N GLU A 173 -22.25 -7.62 9.22
CA GLU A 173 -23.38 -6.69 9.23
C GLU A 173 -24.05 -6.60 10.61
N THR A 174 -24.15 -7.72 11.33
CA THR A 174 -24.71 -7.73 12.69
C THR A 174 -23.86 -6.89 13.64
N ALA A 175 -22.53 -6.98 13.56
CA ALA A 175 -21.61 -6.17 14.35
C ALA A 175 -21.76 -4.66 14.10
N LEU A 176 -21.99 -4.26 12.84
CA LEU A 176 -22.31 -2.86 12.53
C LEU A 176 -23.65 -2.45 13.17
N LEU A 177 -24.68 -3.29 13.04
CA LEU A 177 -26.02 -3.00 13.53
C LEU A 177 -26.12 -2.94 15.07
N SER A 178 -25.26 -3.69 15.78
CA SER A 178 -25.13 -3.65 17.24
C SER A 178 -24.26 -2.50 17.75
N GLY A 179 -23.48 -1.87 16.86
CA GLY A 179 -22.48 -0.86 17.23
C GLY A 179 -21.19 -1.45 17.81
N ASP A 180 -20.93 -2.74 17.56
CA ASP A 180 -19.66 -3.38 17.95
C ASP A 180 -18.50 -2.92 17.05
N VAL A 181 -18.80 -2.41 15.84
CA VAL A 181 -17.84 -1.77 14.92
C VAL A 181 -18.43 -0.50 14.32
N ASP A 182 -17.57 0.48 14.04
CA ASP A 182 -17.99 1.77 13.46
C ASP A 182 -18.19 1.74 11.94
N ALA A 183 -17.48 0.84 11.25
CA ALA A 183 -17.51 0.74 9.79
C ALA A 183 -17.25 -0.69 9.32
N ILE A 184 -17.85 -1.06 8.19
CA ILE A 184 -17.60 -2.32 7.49
C ILE A 184 -17.48 -2.09 5.98
N SER A 185 -16.80 -2.99 5.30
CA SER A 185 -16.79 -3.06 3.82
C SER A 185 -17.53 -4.32 3.34
N LEU A 186 -17.75 -4.40 2.02
CA LEU A 186 -18.34 -5.58 1.36
C LEU A 186 -19.73 -5.93 1.93
N VAL A 187 -20.61 -4.94 2.00
CA VAL A 187 -22.03 -5.13 2.35
C VAL A 187 -22.70 -6.01 1.30
N GLU A 188 -23.54 -6.95 1.72
CA GLU A 188 -24.27 -7.79 0.80
C GLU A 188 -25.32 -6.95 0.04
N LEU A 189 -25.24 -6.93 -1.30
CA LEU A 189 -26.12 -6.11 -2.14
C LEU A 189 -27.63 -6.34 -1.89
N LYS A 190 -28.01 -7.55 -1.48
CA LYS A 190 -29.39 -7.89 -1.11
C LYS A 190 -29.90 -7.14 0.14
N ASN A 191 -28.99 -6.74 1.03
CA ASN A 191 -29.29 -6.08 2.30
C ASN A 191 -29.15 -4.55 2.20
N LEU A 192 -28.57 -4.04 1.11
CA LEU A 192 -28.32 -2.61 0.87
C LEU A 192 -29.56 -1.74 1.14
N LYS A 193 -30.70 -2.07 0.53
CA LYS A 193 -31.95 -1.30 0.70
C LYS A 193 -32.45 -1.23 2.14
N THR A 194 -32.19 -2.26 2.93
CA THR A 194 -32.57 -2.29 4.35
C THR A 194 -31.67 -1.37 5.16
N LEU A 195 -30.37 -1.36 4.85
CA LEU A 195 -29.40 -0.48 5.49
C LEU A 195 -29.63 0.99 5.11
N GLU A 196 -30.00 1.29 3.86
CA GLU A 196 -30.35 2.66 3.40
C GLU A 196 -31.53 3.28 4.16
N GLN A 197 -32.41 2.46 4.76
CA GLN A 197 -33.56 2.96 5.54
C GLN A 197 -33.18 3.41 6.95
N ARG A 198 -31.98 3.09 7.41
CA ARG A 198 -31.50 3.45 8.75
C ARG A 198 -30.93 4.86 8.76
N THR A 199 -31.26 5.63 9.79
CA THR A 199 -30.77 7.01 9.95
C THR A 199 -29.40 7.08 10.61
N ASP A 200 -28.95 5.98 11.21
CA ASP A 200 -27.69 5.84 11.94
C ASP A 200 -26.59 5.14 11.11
N ILE A 201 -26.85 4.84 9.83
CA ILE A 201 -25.89 4.23 8.91
C ILE A 201 -25.78 5.11 7.66
N GLU A 202 -24.55 5.48 7.32
CA GLU A 202 -24.20 6.08 6.03
C GLU A 202 -23.63 5.01 5.09
N ILE A 203 -23.99 5.09 3.81
CA ILE A 203 -23.55 4.13 2.81
C ILE A 203 -22.74 4.85 1.74
N ASP A 204 -21.44 4.57 1.73
CA ASP A 204 -20.52 5.02 0.70
C ASP A 204 -20.46 4.02 -0.46
N ASN A 205 -21.07 4.41 -1.59
CA ASN A 205 -20.96 3.66 -2.84
C ASN A 205 -19.88 4.26 -3.73
N VAL A 206 -18.68 3.70 -3.64
CA VAL A 206 -17.49 4.20 -4.36
C VAL A 206 -17.21 3.32 -5.58
N PRO A 207 -17.13 3.90 -6.79
CA PRO A 207 -16.65 3.18 -7.97
C PRO A 207 -15.28 2.57 -7.70
N SER A 208 -15.07 1.31 -8.11
CA SER A 208 -13.78 0.64 -7.96
C SER A 208 -13.32 0.05 -9.30
N GLY A 209 -12.02 -0.22 -9.40
CA GLY A 209 -11.45 -0.99 -10.52
C GLY A 209 -11.79 -2.49 -10.49
N ALA A 210 -12.67 -2.93 -9.58
CA ALA A 210 -13.04 -4.34 -9.47
C ALA A 210 -13.82 -4.80 -10.71
N ALA A 211 -13.34 -5.87 -11.34
CA ALA A 211 -13.98 -6.50 -12.48
C ALA A 211 -14.39 -7.93 -12.13
N ILE A 212 -15.67 -8.26 -12.28
CA ILE A 212 -16.14 -9.65 -12.21
C ILE A 212 -15.95 -10.26 -13.59
N THR A 213 -14.97 -11.16 -13.71
CA THR A 213 -14.65 -11.84 -14.96
C THR A 213 -15.09 -13.29 -14.93
N LEU A 214 -15.41 -13.87 -16.09
CA LEU A 214 -15.56 -15.31 -16.29
C LEU A 214 -14.36 -15.82 -17.10
N PRO A 215 -13.21 -16.13 -16.46
CA PRO A 215 -12.05 -16.64 -17.18
C PRO A 215 -12.39 -18.02 -17.75
N MET A 216 -12.14 -18.19 -19.05
CA MET A 216 -12.30 -19.48 -19.74
C MET A 216 -10.94 -20.14 -19.89
N HIS A 217 -10.89 -21.46 -19.70
CA HIS A 217 -9.72 -22.23 -20.08
C HIS A 217 -9.58 -22.20 -21.61
N CYS A 218 -8.51 -21.59 -22.10
CA CYS A 218 -8.21 -21.51 -23.53
C CYS A 218 -7.36 -22.70 -24.03
N ASP A 219 -7.01 -23.62 -23.14
CA ASP A 219 -6.11 -24.77 -23.37
C ASP A 219 -6.83 -26.12 -23.26
N VAL A 220 -8.16 -26.14 -23.16
CA VAL A 220 -8.94 -27.38 -23.19
C VAL A 220 -9.07 -27.88 -24.64
N ASN A 221 -8.23 -28.85 -25.00
CA ASN A 221 -8.46 -29.64 -26.21
C ASN A 221 -9.75 -30.45 -26.04
N PHE A 222 -10.80 -30.07 -26.75
CA PHE A 222 -12.02 -30.86 -26.84
C PHE A 222 -11.66 -32.24 -27.44
N ARG A 223 -11.88 -33.30 -26.65
CA ARG A 223 -11.86 -34.69 -27.14
C ARG A 223 -13.25 -35.09 -27.61
#